data_AF-A0A9E5Y0H1-F1
#
_entry.id   AF-A0A9E5Y0H1-F1
#
_cell.length_a   1.000
_cell.length_b   1.000
_cell.length_c   1.000
_cell.angle_alpha   90.00
_cell.angle_beta   90.00
_cell.angle_gamma   90.00
#
_symmetry.space_group_name_H-M   'P 1'
#
loop_
_entity.id
_entity.type
_entity.pdbx_description
1 polymer ?
#
loop_
_entity_poly.entity_id
_entity_poly.type
_entity_poly.pdbx_seq_one_letter_code
_entity_poly.pdbx_strand_id
1 'polypeptide(L)'
;SCLYWFFGLARIVFIVAPLLYLFFGLHIYMASVPQVLAYAFPFLVSSFYIANYMFGKYRWPLFSEFYETAQSIFLVPAVLSVLISPRRPRFKVTPKGQSLARDFISPLGWPLVGLFLACLAAVPFAIYRWHAYPLDRDVVIICTIWLAFQLLLLLMCIGSVFERHQWRRHPRTWAFGQVMLYSQNSGASARARVRDLSFGGMGIEADDDFPFRKGELVHLLVRDSYGNKYIIGARVLRVNRDGQRVRAAFEFVCNTLDDFRNIVGYVYGDSVRWKRYQERKRKKVPLLQGARYLIRQGVTGAVHAFWEMVKVLVEPLWERLGFRGRKLSDLQEREAAVFDKVLDNRGGGDDKKIHTDFWSDLLSWRG
;
A
#
# COMPACT_ATOMS: atom_id res chain seq x y z
N SER A 1 0.20 -23.90 -0.71
CA SER A 1 0.43 -24.86 0.38
C SER A 1 -0.33 -24.41 1.62
N CYS A 2 -0.92 -25.33 2.39
CA CYS A 2 -1.79 -25.02 3.53
C CYS A 2 -1.02 -24.48 4.74
N LEU A 3 0.23 -24.90 4.93
CA LEU A 3 1.06 -24.55 6.10
C LEU A 3 1.34 -23.05 6.22
N TYR A 4 1.41 -22.33 5.10
CA TYR A 4 1.60 -20.89 5.09
C TYR A 4 0.56 -20.17 5.95
N TRP A 5 -0.71 -20.61 5.93
CA TRP A 5 -1.81 -19.95 6.65
C TRP A 5 -1.71 -20.01 8.17
N PHE A 6 -0.77 -20.77 8.74
CA PHE A 6 -0.47 -20.74 10.17
C PHE A 6 0.42 -19.55 10.57
N PHE A 7 0.89 -18.73 9.63
CA PHE A 7 1.70 -17.54 9.94
C PHE A 7 1.00 -16.64 10.98
N GLY A 8 -0.33 -16.53 10.92
CA GLY A 8 -1.08 -15.69 11.85
C GLY A 8 -0.84 -16.08 13.30
N LEU A 9 -0.84 -17.39 13.59
CA LEU A 9 -0.60 -17.91 14.93
C LEU A 9 0.84 -17.61 15.37
N ALA A 10 1.82 -17.90 14.50
CA ALA A 10 3.23 -17.62 14.78
C ALA A 10 3.46 -16.13 15.07
N ARG A 11 2.84 -15.23 14.30
CA ARG A 11 2.93 -13.77 14.48
C ARG A 11 2.40 -13.32 15.83
N ILE A 12 1.22 -13.82 16.23
CA ILE A 12 0.64 -13.49 17.54
C ILE A 12 1.54 -13.99 18.67
N VAL A 13 2.09 -15.21 18.56
CA VAL A 13 3.06 -15.73 19.54
C VAL A 13 4.29 -14.82 19.62
N PHE A 14 4.86 -14.39 18.49
CA PHE A 14 6.00 -13.47 18.48
C PHE A 14 5.69 -12.08 19.05
N ILE A 15 4.44 -11.61 18.97
CA ILE A 15 4.02 -10.34 19.58
C ILE A 15 3.84 -10.52 21.09
N VAL A 16 3.22 -11.62 21.52
CA VAL A 16 2.85 -11.87 22.92
C VAL A 16 4.03 -12.34 23.77
N ALA A 17 4.96 -13.12 23.22
CA ALA A 17 6.12 -13.67 23.95
C ALA A 17 6.92 -12.63 24.77
N PRO A 18 7.38 -11.49 24.20
CA PRO A 18 8.07 -10.47 25.01
C PRO A 18 7.15 -9.84 26.07
N LEU A 19 5.85 -9.72 25.80
CA LEU A 19 4.89 -9.12 26.74
C LEU A 19 4.70 -10.00 27.98
N LEU A 20 4.68 -11.32 27.81
CA LEU A 20 4.57 -12.26 28.94
C LEU A 20 5.75 -12.13 29.91
N TYR A 21 6.96 -11.97 29.37
CA TYR A 21 8.13 -11.70 30.20
C TYR A 21 8.06 -10.30 30.84
N LEU A 22 7.78 -9.26 30.06
CA LEU A 22 7.83 -7.89 30.56
C LEU A 22 6.74 -7.60 31.61
N PHE A 23 5.51 -8.07 31.40
CA PHE A 23 4.43 -7.89 32.37
C PHE A 23 4.53 -8.85 33.56
N PHE A 24 4.73 -10.15 33.30
CA PHE A 24 4.57 -11.18 34.34
C PHE A 24 5.87 -11.86 34.77
N GLY A 25 6.97 -11.67 34.04
CA GLY A 25 8.27 -12.28 34.37
C GLY A 25 8.38 -13.73 33.95
N LEU A 26 7.51 -14.15 33.02
CA LEU A 26 7.53 -15.50 32.51
C LEU A 26 8.77 -15.72 31.64
N HIS A 27 9.71 -16.53 32.13
CA HIS A 27 10.93 -16.87 31.41
C HIS A 27 10.67 -17.96 30.37
N ILE A 28 10.30 -17.55 29.16
CA ILE A 28 10.04 -18.46 28.03
C ILE A 28 11.35 -18.97 27.42
N TYR A 29 12.41 -18.15 27.45
CA TYR A 29 13.71 -18.48 26.88
C TYR A 29 14.84 -17.99 27.80
N MET A 30 15.69 -18.92 28.23
CA MET A 30 16.83 -18.65 29.10
C MET A 30 18.10 -18.56 28.24
N ALA A 31 18.48 -17.34 27.87
CA ALA A 31 19.72 -17.12 27.13
C ALA A 31 20.38 -15.80 27.49
N SER A 32 21.71 -15.80 27.48
CA SER A 32 22.50 -14.58 27.62
C SER A 32 22.64 -13.84 26.30
N VAL A 33 22.96 -12.55 26.35
CA VAL A 33 23.18 -11.73 25.15
C VAL A 33 24.26 -12.33 24.23
N PRO A 34 25.43 -12.79 24.74
CA PRO A 34 26.44 -13.44 23.89
C PRO A 34 25.93 -14.69 23.17
N GLN A 35 25.08 -15.50 23.81
CA GLN A 35 24.49 -16.68 23.18
C GLN A 35 23.55 -16.27 22.03
N VAL A 36 22.71 -15.26 22.24
CA VAL A 36 21.84 -14.74 21.18
C VAL A 36 22.65 -14.20 20.00
N LEU A 37 23.74 -13.48 20.27
CA LEU A 37 24.65 -12.99 19.23
C LEU A 37 25.40 -14.11 18.50
N ALA A 38 25.72 -15.21 19.19
CA ALA A 38 26.41 -16.35 18.59
C ALA A 38 25.50 -17.22 17.72
N TYR A 39 24.23 -17.39 18.09
CA TYR A 39 23.32 -18.32 17.42
C TYR A 39 22.17 -17.64 16.67
N ALA A 40 21.36 -16.83 17.36
CA ALA A 40 20.15 -16.27 16.79
C ALA A 40 20.44 -15.18 15.75
N PHE A 41 21.43 -14.33 16.01
CA PHE A 41 21.77 -13.24 15.10
C PHE A 41 22.30 -13.74 13.74
N PRO A 42 23.29 -14.66 13.65
CA PRO A 42 23.74 -15.21 12.37
C PRO A 42 22.63 -15.95 11.63
N PHE A 43 21.76 -16.66 12.35
CA PHE A 43 20.60 -17.32 11.79
C PHE A 43 19.63 -16.32 11.14
N LEU A 44 19.28 -15.24 11.84
CA LEU A 44 18.40 -14.20 11.31
C LEU A 44 18.99 -13.52 10.07
N VAL A 45 20.26 -13.12 10.15
CA VAL A 45 20.96 -12.48 9.02
C VAL A 45 20.99 -13.40 7.80
N SER A 46 21.35 -14.67 8.00
CA SER A 46 21.40 -15.67 6.92
C SER A 46 20.01 -15.91 6.31
N SER A 47 18.99 -15.99 7.16
CA SER A 47 17.59 -16.18 6.71
C SER A 47 17.11 -15.02 5.85
N PHE A 48 17.34 -13.77 6.27
CA PHE A 48 17.01 -12.60 5.47
C PHE A 48 17.83 -12.51 4.18
N TYR A 49 19.11 -12.88 4.23
CA TYR A 49 19.98 -12.88 3.06
C TYR A 49 19.50 -13.89 2.01
N ILE A 50 19.24 -15.13 2.40
CA ILE A 50 18.72 -16.19 1.52
C ILE A 50 17.35 -15.78 0.95
N ALA A 51 16.46 -15.25 1.79
CA ALA A 51 15.16 -14.78 1.33
C ALA A 51 15.27 -13.67 0.27
N ASN A 52 16.16 -12.68 0.48
CA ASN A 52 16.38 -11.62 -0.51
C ASN A 52 17.13 -12.09 -1.76
N TYR A 53 18.03 -13.07 -1.61
CA TYR A 53 18.68 -13.71 -2.74
C TYR A 53 17.65 -14.38 -3.65
N MET A 54 16.72 -15.15 -3.08
CA MET A 54 15.70 -15.90 -3.82
C MET A 54 14.54 -15.02 -4.32
N PHE A 55 14.04 -14.12 -3.48
CA PHE A 55 12.77 -13.43 -3.72
C PHE A 55 12.88 -11.91 -3.85
N GLY A 56 14.08 -11.32 -3.75
CA GLY A 56 14.25 -9.86 -3.71
C GLY A 56 13.74 -9.09 -4.95
N LYS A 57 13.49 -9.77 -6.08
CA LYS A 57 12.81 -9.19 -7.27
C LYS A 57 11.29 -9.18 -7.15
N TYR A 58 10.72 -10.00 -6.27
CA TYR A 58 9.27 -10.23 -6.14
C TYR A 58 8.71 -9.68 -4.84
N ARG A 59 9.50 -9.75 -3.76
CA ARG A 59 9.10 -9.28 -2.44
C ARG A 59 10.27 -8.60 -1.78
N TRP A 60 10.06 -7.34 -1.44
CA TRP A 60 11.08 -6.53 -0.80
C TRP A 60 11.28 -6.97 0.66
N PRO A 61 12.47 -6.70 1.24
CA PRO A 61 12.77 -6.98 2.63
C PRO A 61 11.72 -6.40 3.59
N LEU A 62 11.40 -7.12 4.67
CA LEU A 62 10.40 -6.76 5.69
C LEU A 62 8.94 -6.65 5.22
N PHE A 63 8.66 -6.71 3.92
CA PHE A 63 7.27 -6.72 3.44
C PHE A 63 6.51 -7.93 3.96
N SER A 64 7.11 -9.13 3.96
CA SER A 64 6.46 -10.33 4.49
C SER A 64 6.05 -10.11 5.96
N GLU A 65 6.96 -9.59 6.77
CA GLU A 65 6.74 -9.30 8.19
C GLU A 65 5.56 -8.34 8.37
N PHE A 66 5.53 -7.27 7.59
CA PHE A 66 4.46 -6.28 7.60
C PHE A 66 3.10 -6.88 7.19
N TYR A 67 3.02 -7.57 6.05
CA TYR A 67 1.76 -8.15 5.55
C TYR A 67 1.20 -9.22 6.50
N GLU A 68 2.07 -10.10 6.98
CA GLU A 68 1.68 -11.16 7.90
C GLU A 68 1.24 -10.59 9.25
N THR A 69 1.91 -9.55 9.75
CA THR A 69 1.49 -8.87 10.99
C THR A 69 0.13 -8.22 10.82
N ALA A 70 -0.08 -7.46 9.73
CA ALA A 70 -1.35 -6.79 9.45
C ALA A 70 -2.53 -7.76 9.35
N GLN A 71 -2.31 -8.97 8.83
CA GLN A 71 -3.35 -9.99 8.66
C GLN A 71 -3.51 -10.90 9.89
N SER A 72 -2.47 -11.04 10.72
CA SER A 72 -2.38 -12.06 11.78
C SER A 72 -3.59 -12.07 12.72
N ILE A 73 -3.95 -10.90 13.27
CA ILE A 73 -5.02 -10.79 14.28
C ILE A 73 -6.40 -11.17 13.73
N PHE A 74 -6.64 -10.98 12.44
CA PHE A 74 -7.90 -11.37 11.77
C PHE A 74 -7.88 -12.83 11.32
N LEU A 75 -6.70 -13.34 10.97
CA LEU A 75 -6.53 -14.69 10.47
C LEU A 75 -6.60 -15.73 11.58
N VAL A 76 -6.04 -15.45 12.76
CA VAL A 76 -5.97 -16.41 13.87
C VAL A 76 -7.35 -16.97 14.26
N PRO A 77 -8.38 -16.15 14.52
CA PRO A 77 -9.71 -16.66 14.85
C PRO A 77 -10.29 -17.55 13.73
N ALA A 78 -10.06 -17.20 12.47
CA ALA A 78 -10.53 -17.98 11.33
C ALA A 78 -9.81 -19.34 11.24
N VAL A 79 -8.48 -19.36 11.38
CA VAL A 79 -7.68 -20.61 11.35
C VAL A 79 -8.04 -21.51 12.52
N LEU A 80 -8.13 -20.98 13.75
CA LEU A 80 -8.53 -21.76 14.92
C LEU A 80 -9.94 -22.32 14.78
N SER A 81 -10.88 -21.55 14.23
CA SER A 81 -12.24 -22.01 13.95
C SER A 81 -12.27 -23.20 12.97
N VAL A 82 -11.45 -23.16 11.92
CA VAL A 82 -11.29 -24.27 10.96
C VAL A 82 -10.69 -25.50 11.63
N LEU A 83 -9.68 -25.34 12.49
CA LEU A 83 -9.06 -26.47 13.19
C LEU A 83 -10.03 -27.19 14.12
N ILE A 84 -10.86 -26.41 14.84
CA ILE A 84 -11.87 -26.96 15.76
C ILE A 84 -13.02 -27.59 14.97
N SER A 85 -13.44 -26.97 13.86
CA SER A 85 -14.55 -27.47 13.06
C SER A 85 -14.39 -27.09 11.58
N PRO A 86 -13.81 -27.97 10.76
CA PRO A 86 -13.47 -27.69 9.36
C PRO A 86 -14.66 -27.26 8.48
N ARG A 87 -15.89 -27.66 8.85
CA ARG A 87 -17.11 -27.39 8.07
C ARG A 87 -17.84 -26.08 8.46
N ARG A 88 -17.38 -25.35 9.48
CA ARG A 88 -18.06 -24.13 9.97
C ARG A 88 -17.91 -22.88 9.10
N PRO A 89 -16.77 -22.57 8.46
CA PRO A 89 -16.62 -21.30 7.75
C PRO A 89 -17.56 -21.23 6.54
N ARG A 90 -18.28 -20.11 6.41
CA ARG A 90 -19.08 -19.79 5.22
C ARG A 90 -18.44 -18.62 4.50
N PHE A 91 -18.20 -18.79 3.20
CA PHE A 91 -17.68 -17.72 2.35
C PHE A 91 -18.77 -16.65 2.19
N LYS A 92 -18.60 -15.52 2.88
CA LYS A 92 -19.44 -14.34 2.67
C LYS A 92 -18.82 -13.51 1.55
N VAL A 93 -19.59 -13.25 0.50
CA VAL A 93 -19.17 -12.37 -0.60
C VAL A 93 -18.95 -10.98 -0.03
N THR A 94 -17.73 -10.46 -0.17
CA THR A 94 -17.43 -9.07 0.18
C THR A 94 -18.29 -8.14 -0.68
N PRO A 95 -18.90 -7.09 -0.10
CA PRO A 95 -19.68 -6.14 -0.90
C PRO A 95 -18.74 -5.43 -1.88
N LYS A 96 -18.87 -5.76 -3.17
CA LYS A 96 -18.14 -5.10 -4.25
C LYS A 96 -18.85 -3.78 -4.59
N GLY A 97 -18.10 -2.68 -4.73
CA GLY A 97 -18.61 -1.46 -5.35
C GLY A 97 -18.81 -0.24 -4.47
N GLN A 98 -18.31 -0.19 -3.23
CA GLN A 98 -18.28 1.07 -2.49
C GLN A 98 -17.08 1.91 -2.96
N SER A 99 -17.33 2.92 -3.79
CA SER A 99 -16.34 3.97 -4.01
C SER A 99 -16.22 4.78 -2.72
N LEU A 100 -15.03 4.77 -2.09
CA LEU A 100 -14.76 5.59 -0.92
C LEU A 100 -14.81 7.07 -1.30
N ALA A 101 -15.92 7.74 -1.00
CA ALA A 101 -16.06 9.18 -1.22
C ALA A 101 -15.34 10.03 -0.15
N ARG A 102 -14.83 9.42 0.91
CA ARG A 102 -14.12 10.07 2.02
C ARG A 102 -13.04 9.14 2.56
N ASP A 103 -11.96 9.71 3.10
CA ASP A 103 -11.03 8.97 3.93
C ASP A 103 -11.79 8.46 5.16
N PHE A 104 -11.69 7.17 5.47
CA PHE A 104 -12.24 6.61 6.70
C PHE A 104 -11.25 5.66 7.35
N ILE A 105 -11.29 5.60 8.68
CA ILE A 105 -10.54 4.61 9.45
C ILE A 105 -11.31 3.30 9.36
N SER A 106 -10.72 2.27 8.75
CA SER A 106 -11.36 0.97 8.70
C SER A 106 -11.64 0.49 10.14
N PRO A 107 -12.87 0.04 10.48
CA PRO A 107 -13.15 -0.56 11.80
C PRO A 107 -12.25 -1.76 12.11
N LEU A 108 -11.65 -2.36 11.08
CA LEU A 108 -10.62 -3.38 11.20
C LEU A 108 -9.32 -2.85 11.84
N GLY A 109 -9.14 -1.54 12.02
CA GLY A 109 -7.94 -0.97 12.65
C GLY A 109 -7.83 -1.20 14.16
N TRP A 110 -8.97 -1.28 14.85
CA TRP A 110 -8.99 -1.27 16.32
C TRP A 110 -8.21 -2.42 16.97
N PRO A 111 -8.27 -3.68 16.49
CA PRO A 111 -7.45 -4.75 17.05
C PRO A 111 -5.94 -4.51 16.92
N LEU A 112 -5.49 -3.88 15.83
CA LEU A 112 -4.08 -3.53 15.64
C LEU A 112 -3.65 -2.41 16.60
N VAL A 113 -4.52 -1.41 16.82
CA VAL A 113 -4.29 -0.36 17.81
C VAL A 113 -4.21 -0.97 19.22
N GLY A 114 -5.10 -1.91 19.56
CA GLY A 114 -5.07 -2.61 20.84
C GLY A 114 -3.75 -3.35 21.08
N LEU A 115 -3.25 -4.10 20.09
CA LEU A 115 -1.95 -4.76 20.16
C LEU A 115 -0.80 -3.75 20.31
N PHE A 116 -0.84 -2.66 19.54
CA PHE A 116 0.15 -1.59 19.64
C PHE A 116 0.18 -0.97 21.03
N LEU A 117 -0.99 -0.66 21.61
CA LEU A 117 -1.09 -0.11 22.96
C LEU A 117 -0.61 -1.10 24.02
N ALA A 118 -0.90 -2.40 23.87
CA ALA A 118 -0.38 -3.43 24.76
C ALA A 118 1.16 -3.51 24.70
N CYS A 119 1.74 -3.45 23.50
CA CYS A 119 3.20 -3.36 23.34
C CYS A 119 3.76 -2.06 23.92
N LEU A 120 3.09 -0.93 23.74
CA LEU A 120 3.52 0.36 24.25
C LEU A 120 3.50 0.38 25.79
N ALA A 121 2.46 -0.22 26.38
CA ALA A 121 2.33 -0.37 27.83
C ALA A 121 3.44 -1.25 28.43
N ALA A 122 4.07 -2.15 27.66
CA ALA A 122 5.18 -2.97 28.16
C ALA A 122 6.52 -2.20 28.27
N VAL A 123 6.66 -1.04 27.63
CA VAL A 123 7.87 -0.20 27.69
C VAL A 123 8.21 0.23 29.12
N PRO A 124 7.29 0.83 29.91
CA PRO A 124 7.60 1.17 31.30
C PRO A 124 7.92 -0.06 32.16
N PHE A 125 7.32 -1.23 31.86
CA PHE A 125 7.66 -2.48 32.56
C PHE A 125 9.07 -2.96 32.23
N ALA A 126 9.54 -2.77 30.99
CA ALA A 126 10.92 -3.05 30.62
C ALA A 126 11.90 -2.17 31.41
N ILE A 127 11.60 -0.87 31.54
CA ILE A 127 12.41 0.07 32.34
C ILE A 127 12.40 -0.34 33.81
N TYR A 128 11.21 -0.62 34.37
CA TYR A 128 11.09 -1.10 35.75
C TYR A 128 11.93 -2.36 35.98
N ARG A 129 11.81 -3.37 35.11
CA ARG A 129 12.57 -4.63 35.25
C ARG A 129 14.07 -4.44 35.13
N TRP A 130 14.52 -3.56 34.24
CA TRP A 130 15.94 -3.22 34.09
C TRP A 130 16.57 -2.73 35.40
N HIS A 131 15.81 -1.95 36.17
CA HIS A 131 16.25 -1.43 37.47
C HIS A 131 16.02 -2.42 38.62
N ALA A 132 14.87 -3.09 38.65
CA ALA A 132 14.47 -3.99 39.74
C ALA A 132 15.21 -5.34 39.73
N TYR A 133 15.57 -5.87 38.55
CA TYR A 133 16.16 -7.20 38.39
C TYR A 133 17.48 -7.15 37.60
N PRO A 134 18.61 -6.79 38.24
CA PRO A 134 19.90 -6.68 37.56
C PRO A 134 20.42 -7.99 36.95
N LEU A 135 20.04 -9.14 37.52
CA LEU A 135 20.44 -10.47 37.04
C LEU A 135 19.76 -10.84 35.71
N ASP A 136 18.56 -10.30 35.45
CA ASP A 136 17.77 -10.64 34.26
C ASP A 136 17.97 -9.65 33.11
N ARG A 137 18.96 -8.74 33.21
CA ARG A 137 19.19 -7.65 32.25
C ARG A 137 19.38 -8.14 30.83
N ASP A 138 20.04 -9.30 30.65
CA ASP A 138 20.21 -9.91 29.34
C ASP A 138 18.86 -10.23 28.68
N VAL A 139 17.95 -10.84 29.43
CA VAL A 139 16.59 -11.17 28.97
C VAL A 139 15.80 -9.89 28.69
N VAL A 140 15.91 -8.89 29.59
CA VAL A 140 15.28 -7.57 29.38
C VAL A 140 15.75 -6.93 28.07
N ILE A 141 17.05 -6.94 27.77
CA ILE A 141 17.60 -6.39 26.53
C ILE A 141 17.01 -7.08 25.31
N ILE A 142 17.03 -8.42 25.29
CA ILE A 142 16.53 -9.22 24.17
C ILE A 142 15.04 -8.94 23.94
N CYS A 143 14.23 -8.99 25.01
CA CYS A 143 12.80 -8.71 24.93
C CYS A 143 12.50 -7.27 24.52
N THR A 144 13.30 -6.30 24.96
CA THR A 144 13.11 -4.87 24.61
C THR A 144 13.45 -4.59 23.16
N ILE A 145 14.53 -5.18 22.63
CA ILE A 145 14.88 -5.08 21.21
C ILE A 145 13.75 -5.66 20.34
N TRP A 146 13.25 -6.84 20.73
CA TRP A 146 12.14 -7.45 20.02
C TRP A 146 10.85 -6.64 20.14
N LEU A 147 10.53 -6.11 21.33
CA LEU A 147 9.39 -5.23 21.54
C LEU A 147 9.47 -3.98 20.65
N ALA A 148 10.65 -3.36 20.52
CA ALA A 148 10.85 -2.21 19.65
C ALA A 148 10.60 -2.55 18.17
N PHE A 149 11.05 -3.72 17.71
CA PHE A 149 10.76 -4.21 16.36
C PHE A 149 9.25 -4.44 16.15
N GLN A 150 8.56 -5.02 17.13
CA GLN A 150 7.11 -5.24 17.05
C GLN A 150 6.32 -3.93 17.07
N LEU A 151 6.71 -2.96 17.90
CA LEU A 151 6.13 -1.62 17.91
C LEU A 151 6.28 -0.95 16.55
N LEU A 152 7.46 -1.05 15.93
CA LEU A 152 7.69 -0.51 14.60
C LEU A 152 6.77 -1.17 13.55
N LEU A 153 6.70 -2.51 13.50
CA LEU A 153 5.84 -3.21 12.55
C LEU A 153 4.35 -2.88 12.76
N LEU A 154 3.87 -2.87 14.00
CA LEU A 154 2.48 -2.53 14.34
C LEU A 154 2.16 -1.09 13.98
N LEU A 155 3.08 -0.16 14.23
CA LEU A 155 2.95 1.24 13.83
C LEU A 155 2.78 1.36 12.30
N MET A 156 3.60 0.64 11.53
CA MET A 156 3.46 0.59 10.07
C MET A 156 2.10 -0.01 9.64
N CYS A 157 1.66 -1.09 10.30
CA CYS A 157 0.36 -1.71 10.04
C CYS A 157 -0.80 -0.74 10.28
N ILE A 158 -0.79 0.00 11.40
CA ILE A 158 -1.76 1.04 11.68
C ILE A 158 -1.75 2.09 10.57
N GLY A 159 -0.57 2.56 10.14
CA GLY A 159 -0.44 3.52 9.05
C GLY A 159 -1.07 3.05 7.72
N SER A 160 -1.15 1.74 7.48
CA SER A 160 -1.78 1.16 6.29
C SER A 160 -3.29 0.99 6.37
N VAL A 161 -3.86 1.03 7.59
CA VAL A 161 -5.32 0.95 7.79
C VAL A 161 -6.00 2.24 7.37
N PHE A 162 -5.25 3.35 7.30
CA PHE A 162 -5.74 4.61 6.79
C PHE A 162 -5.87 4.52 5.28
N GLU A 163 -7.11 4.28 4.86
CA GLU A 163 -7.44 4.12 3.45
C GLU A 163 -7.53 5.50 2.80
N ARG A 164 -6.56 5.79 1.93
CA ARG A 164 -6.57 7.02 1.13
C ARG A 164 -7.71 6.96 0.12
N HIS A 165 -8.43 8.06 -0.01
CA HIS A 165 -9.54 8.22 -0.93
C HIS A 165 -9.18 7.75 -2.35
N GLN A 166 -9.86 6.70 -2.81
CA GLN A 166 -9.73 6.18 -4.17
C GLN A 166 -10.81 6.77 -5.07
N TRP A 167 -10.49 7.87 -5.76
CA TRP A 167 -11.41 8.59 -6.66
C TRP A 167 -11.80 7.74 -7.89
N ARG A 168 -10.99 6.74 -8.26
CA ARG A 168 -11.11 6.02 -9.53
C ARG A 168 -11.86 4.71 -9.34
N ARG A 169 -12.95 4.52 -10.10
CA ARG A 169 -13.72 3.26 -10.16
C ARG A 169 -12.95 2.12 -10.83
N HIS A 170 -12.12 2.44 -11.83
CA HIS A 170 -11.29 1.46 -12.54
C HIS A 170 -9.81 1.79 -12.38
N PRO A 171 -9.00 0.86 -11.86
CA PRO A 171 -7.54 1.01 -11.82
C PRO A 171 -6.98 1.24 -13.22
N ARG A 172 -5.99 2.13 -13.32
CA ARG A 172 -5.26 2.39 -14.56
C ARG A 172 -3.91 1.69 -14.51
N THR A 173 -3.57 1.03 -15.61
CA THR A 173 -2.26 0.42 -15.83
C THR A 173 -1.49 1.22 -16.84
N TRP A 174 -0.16 1.25 -16.74
CA TRP A 174 0.62 1.84 -17.82
C TRP A 174 0.57 0.99 -19.08
N ALA A 175 0.31 1.66 -20.18
CA ALA A 175 0.30 1.05 -21.50
C ALA A 175 1.30 1.78 -22.40
N PHE A 176 1.77 1.07 -23.42
CA PHE A 176 2.66 1.57 -24.45
C PHE A 176 2.05 1.23 -25.79
N GLY A 177 2.32 2.07 -26.77
CA GLY A 177 1.81 1.90 -28.11
C GLY A 177 1.55 3.25 -28.74
N GLN A 178 1.28 3.21 -30.04
CA GLN A 178 0.78 4.35 -30.78
C GLN A 178 -0.73 4.22 -30.92
N VAL A 179 -1.41 5.36 -30.87
CA VAL A 179 -2.82 5.49 -31.18
C VAL A 179 -2.97 6.56 -32.25
N MET A 180 -3.81 6.25 -33.24
CA MET A 180 -4.28 7.25 -34.19
C MET A 180 -5.67 7.68 -33.73
N LEU A 181 -5.85 8.98 -33.56
CA LEU A 181 -7.14 9.58 -33.22
C LEU A 181 -7.77 10.12 -34.50
N TYR A 182 -9.07 9.94 -34.62
CA TYR A 182 -9.84 10.46 -35.75
C TYR A 182 -11.17 11.02 -35.25
N SER A 183 -11.47 12.27 -35.59
CA SER A 183 -12.79 12.88 -35.34
C SER A 183 -13.62 12.85 -36.62
N GLN A 184 -14.82 12.26 -36.55
CA GLN A 184 -15.76 12.27 -37.67
C GLN A 184 -16.30 13.68 -37.93
N ASN A 185 -16.38 14.52 -36.90
CA ASN A 185 -16.98 15.85 -37.01
C ASN A 185 -16.05 16.87 -37.67
N SER A 186 -14.76 16.84 -37.31
CA SER A 186 -13.76 17.79 -37.83
C SER A 186 -12.91 17.22 -38.96
N GLY A 187 -12.98 15.91 -39.21
CA GLY A 187 -12.09 15.19 -40.13
C GLY A 187 -10.62 15.17 -39.67
N ALA A 188 -10.32 15.78 -38.52
CA ALA A 188 -8.97 15.91 -38.01
C ALA A 188 -8.46 14.55 -37.52
N SER A 189 -7.16 14.30 -37.76
CA SER A 189 -6.47 13.14 -37.23
C SER A 189 -5.21 13.56 -36.50
N ALA A 190 -4.88 12.86 -35.43
CA ALA A 190 -3.63 13.08 -34.71
C ALA A 190 -3.01 11.74 -34.31
N ARG A 191 -1.69 11.68 -34.33
CA ARG A 191 -0.93 10.56 -33.78
C ARG A 191 -0.56 10.88 -32.34
N ALA A 192 -0.73 9.91 -31.46
CA ALA A 192 -0.32 10.04 -30.08
C ALA A 192 0.26 8.74 -29.54
N ARG A 193 0.92 8.83 -28.40
CA ARG A 193 1.45 7.70 -27.64
C ARG A 193 0.53 7.39 -26.47
N VAL A 194 0.21 6.11 -26.29
CA VAL A 194 -0.53 5.65 -25.12
C VAL A 194 0.37 5.75 -23.89
N ARG A 195 -0.17 6.26 -22.78
CA ARG A 195 0.52 6.41 -21.50
C ARG A 195 -0.07 5.50 -20.43
N ASP A 196 -1.39 5.50 -20.30
CA ASP A 196 -2.12 4.70 -19.32
C ASP A 196 -3.48 4.26 -19.87
N LEU A 197 -4.01 3.19 -19.30
CA LEU A 197 -5.20 2.53 -19.77
C LEU A 197 -5.98 1.93 -18.60
N SER A 198 -7.30 2.11 -18.59
CA SER A 198 -8.24 1.36 -17.77
C SER A 198 -9.42 0.90 -18.61
N PHE A 199 -10.29 0.09 -18.00
CA PHE A 199 -11.56 -0.28 -18.61
C PHE A 199 -12.43 0.94 -18.98
N GLY A 200 -12.36 2.03 -18.20
CA GLY A 200 -13.15 3.23 -18.42
C GLY A 200 -12.52 4.25 -19.37
N GLY A 201 -11.27 4.07 -19.80
CA GLY A 201 -10.64 5.07 -20.67
C GLY A 201 -9.13 4.97 -20.82
N MET A 202 -8.55 5.94 -21.52
CA MET A 202 -7.14 5.95 -21.90
C MET A 202 -6.52 7.32 -21.70
N GLY A 203 -5.27 7.35 -21.22
CA GLY A 203 -4.41 8.52 -21.20
C GLY A 203 -3.41 8.46 -22.35
N ILE A 204 -3.23 9.57 -23.05
CA ILE A 204 -2.27 9.70 -24.16
C ILE A 204 -1.35 10.90 -23.96
N GLU A 205 -0.23 10.87 -24.68
CA GLU A 205 0.71 11.96 -24.86
C GLU A 205 0.89 12.21 -26.35
N ALA A 206 0.61 13.42 -26.81
CA ALA A 206 0.70 13.88 -28.19
C ALA A 206 1.62 15.11 -28.27
N ASP A 207 2.01 15.47 -29.49
CA ASP A 207 2.74 16.72 -29.75
C ASP A 207 1.77 17.91 -29.80
N ASP A 208 2.30 19.14 -29.87
CA ASP A 208 1.53 20.39 -29.74
C ASP A 208 0.37 20.57 -30.73
N ASP A 209 0.45 19.94 -31.89
CA ASP A 209 -0.57 20.00 -32.94
C ASP A 209 -1.77 19.08 -32.64
N PHE A 210 -2.20 19.01 -31.38
CA PHE A 210 -3.33 18.20 -30.96
C PHE A 210 -4.65 18.98 -31.15
N PRO A 211 -5.50 18.60 -32.11
CA PRO A 211 -6.60 19.44 -32.57
C PRO A 211 -7.88 19.29 -31.74
N PHE A 212 -7.99 18.25 -30.91
CA PHE A 212 -9.24 17.88 -30.26
C PHE A 212 -9.51 18.68 -28.97
N ARG A 213 -10.78 19.03 -28.76
CA ARG A 213 -11.22 19.80 -27.58
C ARG A 213 -11.94 18.90 -26.57
N LYS A 214 -12.02 19.36 -25.31
CA LYS A 214 -12.80 18.69 -24.26
C LYS A 214 -14.26 18.51 -24.70
N GLY A 215 -14.80 17.32 -24.50
CA GLY A 215 -16.16 16.92 -24.86
C GLY A 215 -16.30 16.32 -26.25
N GLU A 216 -15.30 16.46 -27.13
CA GLU A 216 -15.36 15.95 -28.50
C GLU A 216 -15.36 14.41 -28.52
N LEU A 217 -16.13 13.84 -29.44
CA LEU A 217 -16.17 12.41 -29.71
C LEU A 217 -15.14 12.07 -30.80
N VAL A 218 -14.30 11.09 -30.52
CA VAL A 218 -13.25 10.62 -31.42
C VAL A 218 -13.22 9.10 -31.46
N HIS A 219 -12.72 8.55 -32.56
CA HIS A 219 -12.36 7.15 -32.65
C HIS A 219 -10.87 6.97 -32.41
N LEU A 220 -10.56 6.02 -31.54
CA LEU A 220 -9.22 5.58 -31.23
C LEU A 220 -8.93 4.34 -32.06
N LEU A 221 -8.03 4.49 -33.02
CA LEU A 221 -7.51 3.40 -33.84
C LEU A 221 -6.22 2.91 -33.18
N VAL A 222 -6.31 1.75 -32.53
CA VAL A 222 -5.21 1.16 -31.75
C VAL A 222 -4.86 -0.22 -32.26
N ARG A 223 -3.62 -0.65 -31.97
CA ARG A 223 -3.16 -2.01 -32.21
C ARG A 223 -2.59 -2.61 -30.95
N ASP A 224 -2.88 -3.87 -30.70
CA ASP A 224 -2.20 -4.61 -29.63
C ASP A 224 -0.80 -5.08 -30.09
N SER A 225 -0.06 -5.71 -29.17
CA SER A 225 1.27 -6.24 -29.44
C SER A 225 1.29 -7.41 -30.44
N TYR A 226 0.14 -8.00 -30.77
CA TYR A 226 -0.01 -9.06 -31.76
C TYR A 226 -0.38 -8.51 -33.15
N GLY A 227 -0.69 -7.23 -33.26
CA GLY A 227 -1.07 -6.55 -34.50
C GLY A 227 -2.57 -6.51 -34.76
N ASN A 228 -3.41 -7.03 -33.85
CA ASN A 228 -4.86 -6.92 -33.96
C ASN A 228 -5.26 -5.46 -33.86
N LYS A 229 -6.20 -5.05 -34.72
CA LYS A 229 -6.68 -3.67 -34.78
C LYS A 229 -7.98 -3.54 -34.00
N TYR A 230 -8.10 -2.48 -33.22
CA TYR A 230 -9.32 -2.15 -32.51
C TYR A 230 -9.72 -0.70 -32.83
N ILE A 231 -11.03 -0.50 -32.98
CA ILE A 231 -11.64 0.81 -33.13
C ILE A 231 -12.48 1.04 -31.88
N ILE A 232 -12.12 2.05 -31.10
CA ILE A 232 -12.79 2.35 -29.83
C ILE A 232 -13.31 3.78 -29.89
N GLY A 233 -14.63 3.95 -29.77
CA GLY A 233 -15.23 5.27 -29.59
C GLY A 233 -14.86 5.85 -28.23
N ALA A 234 -14.50 7.13 -28.19
CA ALA A 234 -14.09 7.78 -26.96
C ALA A 234 -14.44 9.27 -26.92
N ARG A 235 -14.67 9.78 -25.71
CA ARG A 235 -14.91 11.21 -25.46
C ARG A 235 -13.68 11.84 -24.81
N VAL A 236 -13.25 13.00 -25.29
CA VAL A 236 -12.16 13.77 -24.69
C VAL A 236 -12.62 14.33 -23.34
N LEU A 237 -12.06 13.85 -22.23
CA LEU A 237 -12.37 14.35 -20.88
C LEU A 237 -11.54 15.56 -20.49
N ARG A 238 -10.24 15.54 -20.82
CA ARG A 238 -9.29 16.57 -20.42
C ARG A 238 -8.17 16.67 -21.43
N VAL A 239 -7.74 17.90 -21.70
CA VAL A 239 -6.54 18.20 -22.48
C VAL A 239 -5.72 19.18 -21.66
N ASN A 240 -4.49 18.81 -21.32
CA ASN A 240 -3.50 19.68 -20.70
C ASN A 240 -2.35 19.89 -21.67
N ARG A 241 -1.99 21.15 -21.90
CA ARG A 241 -0.80 21.51 -22.69
C ARG A 241 0.31 21.87 -21.71
N ASP A 242 1.46 21.22 -21.84
CA ASP A 242 2.64 21.37 -20.97
C ASP A 242 3.87 21.58 -21.86
N GLY A 243 4.15 22.85 -22.19
CA GLY A 243 5.15 23.21 -23.20
C GLY A 243 4.78 22.62 -24.56
N GLN A 244 5.71 21.83 -25.14
CA GLN A 244 5.57 21.18 -26.44
C GLN A 244 4.77 19.86 -26.44
N ARG A 245 4.25 19.44 -25.27
CA ARG A 245 3.59 18.16 -25.10
C ARG A 245 2.16 18.34 -24.64
N VAL A 246 1.25 17.63 -25.30
CA VAL A 246 -0.16 17.61 -24.96
C VAL A 246 -0.50 16.29 -24.28
N ARG A 247 -1.05 16.38 -23.07
CA ARG A 247 -1.59 15.23 -22.34
C ARG A 247 -3.10 15.26 -22.42
N ALA A 248 -3.68 14.27 -23.08
CA ALA A 248 -5.12 14.13 -23.19
C ALA A 248 -5.61 12.86 -22.49
N ALA A 249 -6.79 12.95 -21.89
CA ALA A 249 -7.47 11.83 -21.24
C ALA A 249 -8.83 11.62 -21.90
N PHE A 250 -9.15 10.36 -22.13
CA PHE A 250 -10.36 9.92 -22.80
C PHE A 250 -11.18 9.00 -21.91
N GLU A 251 -12.49 9.08 -22.08
CA GLU A 251 -13.47 8.12 -21.58
C GLU A 251 -13.94 7.25 -22.73
N PHE A 252 -13.97 5.94 -22.56
CA PHE A 252 -14.50 5.05 -23.61
C PHE A 252 -16.02 5.15 -23.69
N VAL A 253 -16.52 5.21 -24.91
CA VAL A 253 -17.95 5.16 -25.20
C VAL A 253 -18.27 3.73 -25.59
N CYS A 254 -19.14 3.08 -24.82
CA CYS A 254 -19.55 1.70 -25.03
C CYS A 254 -21.07 1.66 -25.18
N ASN A 255 -21.54 1.74 -26.43
CA ASN A 255 -22.98 1.70 -26.73
C ASN A 255 -23.40 0.32 -27.26
N THR A 256 -22.47 -0.41 -27.88
CA THR A 256 -22.73 -1.72 -28.49
C THR A 256 -21.91 -2.84 -27.85
N LEU A 257 -22.32 -4.09 -28.07
CA LEU A 257 -21.56 -5.26 -27.62
C LEU A 257 -20.20 -5.37 -28.33
N ASP A 258 -20.10 -4.90 -29.58
CA ASP A 258 -18.84 -4.91 -30.32
C ASP A 258 -17.86 -3.85 -29.80
N ASP A 259 -18.34 -2.69 -29.37
CA ASP A 259 -17.52 -1.71 -28.64
C ASP A 259 -16.97 -2.33 -27.36
N PHE A 260 -17.82 -3.04 -26.60
CA PHE A 260 -17.41 -3.72 -25.38
C PHE A 260 -16.33 -4.77 -25.66
N ARG A 261 -16.51 -5.60 -26.69
CA ARG A 261 -15.51 -6.61 -27.12
C ARG A 261 -14.20 -5.95 -27.51
N ASN A 262 -14.23 -4.84 -28.26
CA ASN A 262 -13.04 -4.11 -28.67
C ASN A 262 -12.30 -3.52 -27.46
N ILE A 263 -13.03 -2.93 -26.51
CA ILE A 263 -12.46 -2.38 -25.28
C ILE A 263 -11.81 -3.50 -24.45
N VAL A 264 -12.53 -4.61 -24.20
CA VAL A 264 -12.00 -5.73 -23.41
C VAL A 264 -10.80 -6.37 -24.09
N GLY A 265 -10.88 -6.62 -25.40
CA GLY A 265 -9.79 -7.20 -26.20
C GLY A 265 -8.54 -6.33 -26.14
N TYR A 266 -8.67 -5.01 -26.34
CA TYR A 266 -7.51 -4.12 -26.31
C TYR A 266 -6.96 -3.87 -24.90
N VAL A 267 -7.82 -3.76 -23.88
CA VAL A 267 -7.41 -3.47 -22.50
C VAL A 267 -6.76 -4.68 -21.84
N TYR A 268 -7.39 -5.85 -21.96
CA TYR A 268 -7.01 -7.05 -21.21
C TYR A 268 -6.33 -8.13 -22.07
N GLY A 269 -6.57 -8.16 -23.38
CA GLY A 269 -6.09 -9.23 -24.27
C GLY A 269 -4.59 -9.21 -24.60
N ASP A 270 -3.88 -8.12 -24.30
CA ASP A 270 -2.44 -8.00 -24.61
C ASP A 270 -1.56 -8.59 -23.50
N SER A 271 -1.19 -9.87 -23.62
CA SER A 271 -0.29 -10.52 -22.65
C SER A 271 1.12 -9.94 -22.63
N VAL A 272 1.61 -9.37 -23.75
CA VAL A 272 2.94 -8.74 -23.83
C VAL A 272 2.97 -7.48 -22.97
N ARG A 273 1.89 -6.71 -22.96
CA ARG A 273 1.72 -5.56 -22.07
C ARG A 273 1.79 -5.98 -20.61
N TRP A 274 1.10 -7.05 -20.22
CA TRP A 274 1.15 -7.59 -18.85
C TRP A 274 2.56 -8.06 -18.48
N LYS A 275 3.26 -8.76 -19.38
CA LYS A 275 4.64 -9.18 -19.17
C LYS A 275 5.58 -8.00 -18.93
N ARG A 276 5.52 -6.97 -19.77
CA ARG A 276 6.31 -5.73 -19.61
C ARG A 276 5.95 -4.95 -18.34
N TYR A 277 4.68 -4.96 -17.94
CA TYR A 277 4.26 -4.36 -16.68
C TYR A 277 4.88 -5.09 -15.48
N GLN A 278 4.85 -6.42 -15.47
CA GLN A 278 5.48 -7.21 -14.41
C GLN A 278 7.01 -7.07 -14.38
N GLU A 279 7.67 -7.11 -15.54
CA GLU A 279 9.14 -7.00 -15.62
C GLU A 279 9.66 -5.68 -15.07
N ARG A 280 8.92 -4.57 -15.28
CA ARG A 280 9.31 -3.27 -14.75
C ARG A 280 9.25 -3.19 -13.23
N LYS A 281 8.38 -3.96 -12.59
CA LYS A 281 8.30 -4.08 -11.13
C LYS A 281 9.34 -5.03 -10.54
N ARG A 282 9.87 -5.98 -11.34
CA ARG A 282 10.83 -7.01 -10.90
C ARG A 282 12.26 -6.48 -10.74
N LYS A 283 12.42 -5.35 -10.07
CA LYS A 283 13.73 -4.80 -9.70
C LYS A 283 14.14 -5.36 -8.34
N LYS A 284 15.36 -5.92 -8.27
CA LYS A 284 15.93 -6.40 -7.00
C LYS A 284 16.33 -5.18 -6.17
N VAL A 285 15.88 -5.13 -4.92
CA VAL A 285 16.25 -4.07 -3.98
C VAL A 285 17.21 -4.66 -2.93
N PRO A 286 18.32 -3.98 -2.60
CA PRO A 286 19.18 -4.35 -1.48
C PRO A 286 18.42 -4.39 -0.15
N LEU A 287 18.85 -5.27 0.77
CA LEU A 287 18.22 -5.49 2.07
C LEU A 287 17.97 -4.18 2.83
N LEU A 288 19.02 -3.40 3.05
CA LEU A 288 18.94 -2.15 3.82
C LEU A 288 18.11 -1.09 3.12
N GLN A 289 18.19 -1.00 1.78
CA GLN A 289 17.42 -0.01 1.02
C GLN A 289 15.92 -0.32 1.10
N GLY A 290 15.53 -1.59 0.96
CA GLY A 290 14.14 -2.01 1.07
C GLY A 290 13.59 -1.82 2.47
N ALA A 291 14.37 -2.19 3.50
CA ALA A 291 14.00 -1.99 4.90
C ALA A 291 13.82 -0.49 5.22
N ARG A 292 14.79 0.36 4.86
CA ARG A 292 14.72 1.80 5.07
C ARG A 292 13.52 2.42 4.35
N TYR A 293 13.26 2.02 3.10
CA TYR A 293 12.10 2.49 2.34
C TYR A 293 10.81 2.17 3.08
N LEU A 294 10.63 0.91 3.47
CA LEU A 294 9.40 0.46 4.11
C LEU A 294 9.19 1.12 5.48
N ILE A 295 10.24 1.23 6.30
CA ILE A 295 10.21 1.91 7.60
C ILE A 295 9.82 3.38 7.42
N ARG A 296 10.46 4.09 6.47
CA ARG A 296 10.13 5.48 6.17
C ARG A 296 8.66 5.62 5.79
N GLN A 297 8.18 4.80 4.87
CA GLN A 297 6.78 4.83 4.42
C GLN A 297 5.80 4.55 5.55
N GLY A 298 6.06 3.53 6.35
CA GLY A 298 5.16 3.17 7.44
C GLY A 298 5.18 4.16 8.60
N VAL A 299 6.32 4.78 8.93
CA VAL A 299 6.37 5.88 9.91
C VAL A 299 5.64 7.11 9.39
N THR A 300 5.86 7.53 8.14
CA THR A 300 5.10 8.64 7.54
C THR A 300 3.60 8.35 7.56
N GLY A 301 3.20 7.15 7.15
CA GLY A 301 1.80 6.71 7.20
C GLY A 301 1.22 6.73 8.62
N ALA A 302 2.00 6.28 9.60
CA ALA A 302 1.58 6.25 11.00
C ALA A 302 1.45 7.64 11.64
N VAL A 303 2.30 8.61 11.26
CA VAL A 303 2.16 9.99 11.74
C VAL A 303 0.88 10.61 11.19
N HIS A 304 0.60 10.43 9.90
CA HIS A 304 -0.66 10.89 9.30
C HIS A 304 -1.87 10.22 9.97
N ALA A 305 -1.81 8.91 10.14
CA ALA A 305 -2.79 8.10 10.86
C ALA A 305 -3.08 8.62 12.26
N PHE A 306 -2.03 8.89 13.04
CA PHE A 306 -2.14 9.41 14.39
C PHE A 306 -2.87 10.75 14.41
N TRP A 307 -2.49 11.68 13.53
CA TRP A 307 -3.13 12.99 13.44
C TRP A 307 -4.61 12.90 13.03
N GLU A 308 -4.95 12.07 12.05
CA GLU A 308 -6.35 11.86 11.66
C GLU A 308 -7.16 11.20 12.79
N MET A 309 -6.57 10.26 13.53
CA MET A 309 -7.24 9.66 14.70
C MET A 309 -7.46 10.68 15.81
N VAL A 310 -6.47 11.54 16.10
CA VAL A 310 -6.59 12.64 17.05
C VAL A 310 -7.70 13.58 16.62
N LYS A 311 -7.83 13.94 15.34
CA LYS A 311 -8.96 14.75 14.86
C LYS A 311 -10.29 14.07 15.12
N VAL A 312 -10.46 12.82 14.75
CA VAL A 312 -11.73 12.08 14.95
C VAL A 312 -12.12 12.01 16.44
N LEU A 313 -11.13 11.92 17.34
CA LEU A 313 -11.36 11.88 18.79
C LEU A 313 -11.58 13.28 19.40
N VAL A 314 -10.88 14.29 18.92
CA VAL A 314 -10.86 15.65 19.49
C VAL A 314 -11.93 16.53 18.89
N GLU A 315 -12.28 16.41 17.61
CA GLU A 315 -13.33 17.23 16.96
C GLU A 315 -14.69 17.15 17.68
N PRO A 316 -15.21 15.97 18.06
CA PRO A 316 -16.46 15.89 18.82
C PRO A 316 -16.35 16.54 20.21
N LEU A 317 -15.16 16.53 20.81
CA LEU A 317 -14.90 17.10 22.13
C LEU A 317 -14.72 18.63 22.04
N TRP A 318 -14.08 19.11 20.97
CA TRP A 318 -13.84 20.50 20.64
C TRP A 318 -15.12 21.24 20.24
N GLU A 319 -16.00 20.57 19.48
CA GLU A 319 -17.35 21.06 19.16
C GLU A 319 -18.23 21.18 20.41
N ARG A 320 -18.12 20.22 21.35
CA ARG A 320 -18.81 20.26 22.65
C ARG A 320 -18.31 21.38 23.57
N LEU A 321 -17.06 21.83 23.41
CA LEU A 321 -16.44 22.91 24.20
C LEU A 321 -16.64 24.32 23.60
N GLY A 322 -17.40 24.47 22.51
CA GLY A 322 -17.89 25.78 22.04
C GLY A 322 -16.93 26.61 21.18
N PHE A 323 -15.76 26.07 20.79
CA PHE A 323 -14.78 26.78 19.96
C PHE A 323 -15.12 26.71 18.46
N ARG A 324 -16.15 27.45 18.03
CA ARG A 324 -16.76 27.38 16.68
C ARG A 324 -15.98 28.08 15.54
N GLY A 325 -14.75 28.58 15.78
CA GLY A 325 -14.11 29.56 14.89
C GLY A 325 -12.67 29.29 14.43
N ARG A 326 -11.94 28.32 15.00
CA ARG A 326 -10.62 27.91 14.51
C ARG A 326 -10.67 26.42 14.17
N LYS A 327 -10.64 26.10 12.87
CA LYS A 327 -10.52 24.71 12.45
C LYS A 327 -9.10 24.24 12.78
N LEU A 328 -9.00 23.04 13.36
CA LEU A 328 -7.73 22.36 13.61
C LEU A 328 -6.90 22.16 12.32
N SER A 329 -7.55 22.24 11.15
CA SER A 329 -6.94 22.15 9.82
C SER A 329 -5.87 23.20 9.54
N ASP A 330 -5.99 24.39 10.11
CA ASP A 330 -5.10 25.52 9.78
C ASP A 330 -3.73 25.42 10.48
N LEU A 331 -3.66 24.65 11.57
CA LEU A 331 -2.39 24.28 12.23
C LEU A 331 -1.64 23.20 11.44
N GLN A 332 -2.38 22.33 10.74
CA GLN A 332 -1.83 21.21 9.99
C GLN A 332 -1.14 21.64 8.69
N GLU A 333 -1.67 22.62 7.95
CA GLU A 333 -0.99 23.10 6.72
C GLU A 333 0.40 23.68 7.01
N ARG A 334 0.58 24.29 8.19
CA ARG A 334 1.88 24.84 8.60
C ARG A 334 2.86 23.75 9.06
N GLU A 335 2.43 22.76 9.83
CA GLU A 335 3.31 21.70 10.32
C GLU A 335 3.58 20.59 9.30
N ALA A 336 2.58 20.20 8.51
CA ALA A 336 2.75 19.25 7.41
C ALA A 336 3.68 19.81 6.34
N ALA A 337 3.61 21.12 6.03
CA ALA A 337 4.55 21.77 5.11
C ALA A 337 5.98 21.81 5.65
N VAL A 338 6.18 21.90 6.98
CA VAL A 338 7.50 21.85 7.62
C VAL A 338 8.05 20.41 7.59
N PHE A 339 7.23 19.40 7.88
CA PHE A 339 7.63 18.00 7.81
C PHE A 339 7.90 17.53 6.38
N ASP A 340 7.07 17.93 5.40
CA ASP A 340 7.30 17.64 3.99
C ASP A 340 8.55 18.35 3.46
N LYS A 341 8.84 19.59 3.88
CA LYS A 341 10.12 20.27 3.56
C LYS A 341 11.33 19.54 4.12
N VAL A 342 11.23 19.01 5.34
CA VAL A 342 12.31 18.26 5.98
C VAL A 342 12.50 16.88 5.32
N LEU A 343 11.43 16.29 4.79
CA LEU A 343 11.46 14.96 4.15
C LEU A 343 11.75 14.98 2.64
N ASP A 344 11.42 16.05 1.90
CA ASP A 344 11.63 16.16 0.45
C ASP A 344 13.08 16.56 0.09
N ASN A 345 13.91 16.92 1.08
CA ASN A 345 15.23 17.51 0.79
C ASN A 345 16.34 16.49 0.41
N ARG A 346 16.05 15.19 0.23
CA ARG A 346 17.01 14.17 -0.29
C ARG A 346 16.36 12.97 -0.99
N GLY A 347 15.46 13.19 -1.95
CA GLY A 347 14.89 12.11 -2.76
C GLY A 347 14.82 12.48 -4.24
N GLY A 348 15.82 12.06 -5.03
CA GLY A 348 15.80 12.20 -6.48
C GLY A 348 14.55 11.56 -7.11
N GLY A 349 14.14 12.06 -8.28
CA GLY A 349 12.84 11.80 -8.93
C GLY A 349 12.42 10.35 -9.23
N ASP A 350 13.24 9.35 -8.87
CA ASP A 350 12.87 7.94 -8.90
C ASP A 350 12.04 7.51 -7.67
N ASP A 351 12.23 8.12 -6.49
CA ASP A 351 11.49 7.77 -5.27
C ASP A 351 10.00 8.19 -5.34
N LYS A 352 9.70 9.31 -6.02
CA LYS A 352 8.32 9.78 -6.24
C LYS A 352 7.50 8.87 -7.18
N LYS A 353 8.17 8.19 -8.13
CA LYS A 353 7.53 7.16 -8.99
C LYS A 353 7.20 5.90 -8.18
N ILE A 354 8.14 5.40 -7.38
CA ILE A 354 7.95 4.20 -6.55
C ILE A 354 6.83 4.43 -5.51
N HIS A 355 6.73 5.64 -4.95
CA HIS A 355 5.68 6.01 -3.99
C HIS A 355 4.26 5.96 -4.58
N THR A 356 4.07 6.37 -5.83
CA THR A 356 2.73 6.33 -6.47
C THR A 356 2.33 4.91 -6.87
N ASP A 357 3.30 4.07 -7.18
CA ASP A 357 3.10 2.66 -7.56
C ASP A 357 2.77 1.78 -6.35
N PHE A 358 3.44 2.01 -5.22
CA PHE A 358 3.27 1.23 -4.00
C PHE A 358 1.85 1.34 -3.41
N TRP A 359 1.32 2.56 -3.27
CA TRP A 359 -0.03 2.76 -2.73
C TRP A 359 -1.13 2.37 -3.73
N SER A 360 -0.90 2.54 -5.03
CA SER A 360 -1.86 2.08 -6.05
C SER A 360 -1.92 0.55 -6.13
N ASP A 361 -0.80 -0.14 -5.89
CA ASP A 361 -0.72 -1.60 -5.85
C ASP A 361 -1.32 -2.20 -4.58
N LEU A 362 -1.05 -1.62 -3.40
CA LEU A 362 -1.64 -2.04 -2.12
C LEU A 362 -3.17 -1.99 -2.18
N LEU A 363 -3.70 -0.96 -2.85
CA LEU A 363 -5.13 -0.78 -3.10
C LEU A 363 -5.64 -1.69 -4.24
N SER A 364 -4.83 -2.05 -5.24
CA SER A 364 -5.22 -2.95 -6.33
C SER A 364 -5.24 -4.45 -5.95
N TRP A 365 -4.48 -4.83 -4.92
CA TRP A 365 -4.48 -6.20 -4.37
C TRP A 365 -5.66 -6.48 -3.44
N ARG A 366 -6.43 -5.44 -3.09
CA ARG A 366 -7.74 -5.56 -2.44
C ARG A 366 -8.83 -5.25 -3.47
N GLY A 367 -9.08 -6.22 -4.35
CA GLY A 367 -10.19 -6.24 -5.32
C GLY A 367 -10.88 -7.59 -5.32
#